data_AF-A0A6S6SYK3-F1
#
_entry.id   AF-A0A6S6SYK3-F1
#
_cell.length_a   1.000
_cell.length_b   1.000
_cell.length_c   1.000
_cell.angle_alpha   90.00
_cell.angle_beta   90.00
_cell.angle_gamma   90.00
#
_symmetry.space_group_name_H-M   'P 1'
#
loop_
_entity.id
_entity.type
_entity.pdbx_description
1 polymer ?
#
loop_
_entity_poly.entity_id
_entity_poly.type
_entity_poly.pdbx_seq_one_letter_code
_entity_poly.pdbx_strand_id
1 'polypeptide(L)'
;MKHMILTLLLLSGLMADNFTLNSNDLKGQLTKVQEFNSFGCSGENKSPHLQWSNVPKGTKSFAITVYDPDAPTGSGWWHWLVVNIPVTTNSIITDASNTKKLPKGAIETVNDYGSLNFGGACPPKADKAHSYVFTVYALDVEKLEVTEKSDSALVGYMINQHLIQKATMVSYYQR
;
A
#
# COMPACT_ATOMS: atom_id res chain seq x y z
N MET A 1 -33.85 8.66 -56.82
CA MET A 1 -33.05 9.47 -55.88
C MET A 1 -32.61 8.56 -54.74
N LYS A 2 -31.33 8.19 -54.66
CA LYS A 2 -30.81 7.30 -53.60
C LYS A 2 -30.44 8.15 -52.39
N HIS A 3 -31.10 7.93 -51.25
CA HIS A 3 -30.76 8.58 -49.99
C HIS A 3 -29.52 7.89 -49.39
N MET A 4 -28.44 8.66 -49.27
CA MET A 4 -27.19 8.23 -48.64
C MET A 4 -27.29 8.53 -47.15
N ILE A 5 -27.44 7.49 -46.33
CA ILE A 5 -27.43 7.59 -44.86
C ILE A 5 -25.96 7.63 -44.43
N LEU A 6 -25.55 8.73 -43.81
CA LEU A 6 -24.22 8.92 -43.24
C LEU A 6 -24.23 8.46 -41.78
N THR A 7 -23.68 7.28 -41.52
CA THR A 7 -23.55 6.74 -40.16
C THR A 7 -22.33 7.37 -39.49
N LEU A 8 -22.56 8.23 -38.49
CA LEU A 8 -21.51 8.83 -37.68
C LEU A 8 -21.03 7.80 -36.64
N LEU A 9 -19.85 7.21 -36.84
CA LEU A 9 -19.17 6.43 -35.80
C LEU A 9 -18.59 7.40 -34.75
N LEU A 10 -19.25 7.49 -33.59
CA LEU A 10 -18.65 8.04 -32.38
C LEU A 10 -17.61 7.04 -31.85
N LEU A 11 -16.31 7.34 -32.02
CA LEU A 11 -15.26 6.66 -31.26
C LEU A 11 -15.33 7.17 -29.81
N SER A 12 -15.94 6.39 -28.92
CA SER A 12 -15.72 6.55 -27.49
C SER A 12 -14.28 6.13 -27.19
N GLY A 13 -13.40 7.09 -26.95
CA GLY A 13 -12.10 6.81 -26.35
C GLY A 13 -12.32 6.19 -24.99
N LEU A 14 -12.08 4.89 -24.86
CA LEU A 14 -11.95 4.21 -23.58
C LEU A 14 -10.69 4.76 -22.91
N MET A 15 -10.83 5.82 -22.12
CA MET A 15 -9.85 6.13 -21.08
C MET A 15 -9.93 4.97 -20.09
N ALA A 16 -8.95 4.07 -20.12
CA ALA A 16 -8.77 3.13 -19.02
C ALA A 16 -8.38 3.97 -17.81
N ASP A 17 -9.27 4.10 -16.84
CA ASP A 17 -8.92 4.76 -15.58
C ASP A 17 -7.78 3.97 -14.92
N ASN A 18 -6.64 4.62 -14.72
CA ASN A 18 -5.48 3.99 -14.11
C ASN A 18 -5.81 3.61 -12.65
N PHE A 19 -5.29 2.47 -12.18
CA PHE A 19 -5.36 2.08 -10.78
C PHE A 19 -4.67 3.15 -9.91
N THR A 20 -5.39 3.70 -8.93
CA THR A 20 -4.91 4.84 -8.12
C THR A 20 -4.96 4.55 -6.63
N LEU A 21 -4.05 5.18 -5.89
CA LEU A 21 -3.97 5.15 -4.43
C LEU A 21 -3.97 6.59 -3.90
N ASN A 22 -4.80 6.86 -2.89
CA ASN A 22 -4.93 8.16 -2.23
C ASN A 22 -5.03 7.99 -0.71
N SER A 23 -4.85 9.08 0.03
CA SER A 23 -5.03 9.12 1.49
C SER A 23 -5.55 10.48 1.94
N ASN A 24 -6.37 10.47 3.00
CA ASN A 24 -6.77 11.69 3.69
C ASN A 24 -5.71 12.16 4.71
N ASP A 25 -4.83 11.25 5.13
CA ASP A 25 -3.82 11.48 6.17
C ASP A 25 -2.48 11.90 5.58
N LEU A 26 -2.18 11.45 4.35
CA LEU A 26 -0.89 11.65 3.70
C LEU A 26 -0.97 12.78 2.66
N LYS A 27 -0.28 13.90 2.94
CA LYS A 27 -0.19 15.06 2.05
C LYS A 27 1.24 15.30 1.55
N GLY A 28 1.94 14.20 1.21
CA GLY A 28 3.35 14.20 0.82
C GLY A 28 4.33 14.18 1.98
N GLN A 29 3.86 14.28 3.23
CA GLN A 29 4.69 14.17 4.43
C GLN A 29 4.00 13.30 5.47
N LEU A 30 4.80 12.55 6.22
CA LEU A 30 4.35 11.92 7.45
C LEU A 30 4.37 12.94 8.59
N THR A 31 3.55 12.71 9.60
CA THR A 31 3.49 13.55 10.80
C THR A 31 3.79 12.71 12.05
N LYS A 32 3.74 13.33 13.23
CA LYS A 32 3.80 12.61 14.51
C LYS A 32 2.78 11.47 14.63
N VAL A 33 1.67 11.53 13.88
CA VAL A 33 0.67 10.45 13.84
C VAL A 33 1.27 9.14 13.29
N GLN A 34 2.10 9.23 12.24
CA GLN A 34 2.74 8.08 11.57
C GLN A 34 4.19 7.84 12.02
N GLU A 35 4.74 8.65 12.92
CA GLU A 35 6.06 8.38 13.52
C GLU A 35 5.95 7.19 14.49
N PHE A 36 6.99 6.36 14.52
CA PHE A 36 7.11 5.26 15.47
C PHE A 36 7.16 5.77 16.92
N ASN A 37 6.80 4.93 17.88
CA ASN A 37 6.75 5.27 19.30
C ASN A 37 7.83 4.58 20.15
N SER A 38 8.84 4.01 19.48
CA SER A 38 9.99 3.36 20.10
C SER A 38 11.28 3.74 19.36
N PHE A 39 12.42 3.15 19.73
CA PHE A 39 13.74 3.39 19.13
C PHE A 39 14.17 4.88 19.20
N GLY A 40 13.74 5.57 20.26
CA GLY A 40 14.01 6.99 20.46
C GLY A 40 13.13 7.93 19.63
N CYS A 41 12.14 7.40 18.92
CA CYS A 41 11.02 8.15 18.36
C CYS A 41 9.83 8.15 19.32
N SER A 42 8.93 9.12 19.17
CA SER A 42 7.85 9.38 20.14
C SER A 42 6.53 9.76 19.47
N GLY A 43 6.26 9.21 18.30
CA GLY A 43 5.00 9.41 17.58
C GLY A 43 3.84 8.60 18.15
N GLU A 44 2.72 8.64 17.45
CA GLU A 44 1.51 7.87 17.79
C GLU A 44 1.51 6.46 17.18
N ASN A 45 2.41 6.19 16.23
CA ASN A 45 2.54 4.91 15.52
C ASN A 45 1.24 4.41 14.86
N LYS A 46 0.45 5.29 14.25
CA LYS A 46 -0.81 4.93 13.62
C LYS A 46 -0.66 4.76 12.11
N SER A 47 -1.14 3.63 11.57
CA SER A 47 -1.21 3.42 10.13
C SER A 47 -2.11 4.49 9.48
N PRO A 48 -1.75 5.07 8.33
CA PRO A 48 -2.59 6.07 7.69
C PRO A 48 -3.81 5.44 7.01
N HIS A 49 -4.84 6.25 6.77
CA HIS A 49 -5.90 5.94 5.82
C HIS A 49 -5.30 5.67 4.44
N LEU A 50 -5.79 4.64 3.75
CA LEU A 50 -5.43 4.34 2.35
C LEU A 50 -6.70 3.99 1.60
N GLN A 51 -6.90 4.56 0.42
CA GLN A 51 -8.05 4.27 -0.44
C GLN A 51 -7.59 4.13 -1.88
N TRP A 52 -8.14 3.14 -2.58
CA TRP A 52 -7.84 2.89 -3.98
C TRP A 52 -9.10 2.81 -4.83
N SER A 53 -8.93 3.10 -6.12
CA SER A 53 -10.00 3.12 -7.11
C SER A 53 -9.48 2.64 -8.45
N ASN A 54 -10.40 2.35 -9.38
CA ASN A 54 -10.08 1.86 -10.73
C ASN A 54 -9.32 0.52 -10.68
N VAL A 55 -9.84 -0.40 -9.87
CA VAL A 55 -9.27 -1.74 -9.69
C VAL A 55 -9.23 -2.46 -11.03
N PRO A 56 -8.07 -3.02 -11.44
CA PRO A 56 -7.95 -3.67 -12.74
C PRO A 56 -8.79 -4.95 -12.80
N LYS A 57 -9.31 -5.26 -14.00
CA LYS A 57 -10.06 -6.50 -14.24
C LYS A 57 -9.20 -7.72 -13.92
N GLY A 58 -9.80 -8.71 -13.27
CA GLY A 58 -9.12 -9.96 -12.89
C GLY A 58 -8.53 -9.94 -11.48
N THR A 59 -8.57 -8.79 -10.78
CA THR A 59 -8.18 -8.70 -9.37
C THR A 59 -9.05 -9.62 -8.52
N LYS A 60 -8.42 -10.40 -7.64
CA LYS A 60 -9.07 -11.30 -6.68
C LYS A 60 -8.73 -10.96 -5.23
N SER A 61 -7.61 -10.30 -4.99
CA SER A 61 -7.25 -9.74 -3.68
C SER A 61 -6.33 -8.54 -3.82
N PHE A 62 -6.09 -7.84 -2.70
CA PHE A 62 -5.07 -6.81 -2.62
C PHE A 62 -3.99 -7.15 -1.59
N ALA A 63 -2.84 -6.53 -1.78
CA ALA A 63 -1.83 -6.37 -0.75
C ALA A 63 -1.47 -4.89 -0.58
N ILE A 64 -0.99 -4.52 0.61
CA ILE A 64 -0.44 -3.21 0.92
C ILE A 64 0.97 -3.40 1.47
N THR A 65 1.91 -2.58 1.01
CA THR A 65 3.22 -2.48 1.65
C THR A 65 3.59 -1.03 1.94
N VAL A 66 4.38 -0.84 3.00
CA VAL A 66 5.06 0.43 3.29
C VAL A 66 6.55 0.12 3.41
N TYR A 67 7.35 0.79 2.60
CA TYR A 67 8.79 0.53 2.50
C TYR A 67 9.57 1.85 2.50
N ASP A 68 10.67 1.87 3.26
CA ASP A 68 11.65 2.95 3.29
C ASP A 68 12.93 2.48 2.55
N PRO A 69 13.17 2.92 1.30
CA PRO A 69 14.38 2.59 0.57
C PRO A 69 15.62 3.35 1.07
N ASP A 70 15.44 4.42 1.86
CA ASP A 70 16.51 5.29 2.35
C ASP A 70 17.13 4.77 3.65
N ALA A 71 16.49 3.82 4.33
CA ALA A 71 17.02 3.20 5.55
C ALA A 71 18.41 2.56 5.32
N PRO A 72 19.43 2.90 6.13
CA PRO A 72 20.83 2.50 5.90
C PRO A 72 21.13 1.07 6.38
N THR A 73 20.43 0.08 5.83
CA THR A 73 20.53 -1.34 6.20
C THR A 73 21.14 -2.22 5.11
N GLY A 74 21.25 -1.69 3.87
CA GLY A 74 21.57 -2.47 2.67
C GLY A 74 20.34 -3.12 2.00
N SER A 75 19.17 -3.11 2.66
CA SER A 75 17.92 -3.68 2.16
C SER A 75 16.71 -2.75 2.32
N GLY A 76 16.91 -1.50 2.74
CA GLY A 76 15.86 -0.59 3.17
C GLY A 76 15.15 -1.09 4.44
N TRP A 77 13.90 -0.66 4.64
CA TRP A 77 13.09 -1.04 5.80
C TRP A 77 11.63 -1.26 5.44
N TRP A 78 11.10 -2.45 5.73
CA TRP A 78 9.68 -2.74 5.62
C TRP A 78 8.96 -2.31 6.90
N HIS A 79 8.05 -1.36 6.73
CA HIS A 79 7.27 -0.77 7.82
C HIS A 79 5.92 -1.46 8.02
N TRP A 80 5.33 -1.99 6.95
CA TRP A 80 4.03 -2.65 7.01
C TRP A 80 3.84 -3.55 5.79
N LEU A 81 3.28 -4.74 6.01
CA LEU A 81 2.88 -5.66 4.95
C LEU A 81 1.52 -6.24 5.34
N VAL A 82 0.52 -6.04 4.47
CA VAL A 82 -0.81 -6.60 4.61
C VAL A 82 -1.15 -7.34 3.32
N VAL A 83 -1.59 -8.59 3.43
CA VAL A 83 -1.94 -9.42 2.28
C VAL A 83 -3.32 -10.02 2.43
N ASN A 84 -3.84 -10.60 1.34
CA ASN A 84 -5.13 -11.29 1.30
C ASN A 84 -6.31 -10.37 1.64
N ILE A 85 -6.18 -9.08 1.33
CA ILE A 85 -7.26 -8.11 1.48
C ILE A 85 -8.36 -8.47 0.46
N PRO A 86 -9.61 -8.69 0.87
CA PRO A 86 -10.68 -9.08 -0.06
C PRO A 86 -10.89 -8.05 -1.17
N VAL A 87 -11.19 -8.51 -2.39
CA VAL A 87 -11.44 -7.63 -3.56
C VAL A 87 -12.59 -6.64 -3.36
N THR A 88 -13.51 -6.93 -2.43
CA THR A 88 -14.62 -6.03 -2.05
C THR A 88 -14.17 -4.84 -1.21
N THR A 89 -12.92 -4.81 -0.75
CA THR A 89 -12.34 -3.69 0.00
C THR A 89 -11.73 -2.68 -0.96
N ASN A 90 -12.01 -1.40 -0.73
CA ASN A 90 -11.38 -0.29 -1.46
C ASN A 90 -10.71 0.75 -0.54
N SER A 91 -10.76 0.55 0.78
CA SER A 91 -10.12 1.45 1.75
C SER A 91 -9.72 0.74 3.04
N ILE A 92 -8.64 1.22 3.66
CA ILE A 92 -8.24 0.93 5.03
C ILE A 92 -8.30 2.24 5.82
N ILE A 93 -8.97 2.22 6.97
CA ILE A 93 -9.09 3.38 7.84
C ILE A 93 -7.79 3.67 8.59
N THR A 94 -7.62 4.91 9.03
CA THR A 94 -6.56 5.30 9.95
C THR A 94 -6.54 4.38 11.17
N ASP A 95 -5.33 3.98 11.59
CA ASP A 95 -5.05 3.15 12.75
C ASP A 95 -5.67 1.74 12.72
N ALA A 96 -6.04 1.23 11.54
CA ALA A 96 -6.59 -0.11 11.40
C ALA A 96 -5.67 -1.22 11.94
N SER A 97 -4.35 -1.04 11.84
CA SER A 97 -3.36 -2.01 12.32
C SER A 97 -3.40 -2.17 13.84
N ASN A 98 -3.31 -1.09 14.61
CA ASN A 98 -3.34 -1.16 16.08
C ASN A 98 -4.73 -1.47 16.62
N THR A 99 -5.77 -0.96 15.97
CA THR A 99 -7.17 -1.18 16.40
C THR A 99 -7.75 -2.51 15.93
N LYS A 100 -6.97 -3.31 15.17
CA LYS A 100 -7.37 -4.61 14.61
C LYS A 100 -8.66 -4.52 13.80
N LYS A 101 -8.77 -3.46 13.00
CA LYS A 101 -9.90 -3.16 12.10
C LYS A 101 -9.58 -3.41 10.64
N LEU A 102 -8.60 -4.27 10.35
CA LEU A 102 -8.37 -4.73 8.99
C LEU A 102 -9.58 -5.58 8.49
N PRO A 103 -9.86 -5.57 7.18
CA PRO A 103 -10.92 -6.39 6.60
C PRO A 103 -10.73 -7.87 6.94
N LYS A 104 -11.84 -8.57 7.18
CA LYS A 104 -11.82 -10.00 7.46
C LYS A 104 -11.13 -10.77 6.32
N GLY A 105 -10.15 -11.59 6.66
CA GLY A 105 -9.36 -12.38 5.71
C GLY A 105 -7.99 -11.76 5.40
N ALA A 106 -7.84 -10.44 5.57
CA ALA A 106 -6.54 -9.80 5.51
C ALA A 106 -5.66 -10.24 6.69
N ILE A 107 -4.37 -10.40 6.45
CA ILE A 107 -3.38 -10.69 7.49
C ILE A 107 -2.22 -9.69 7.39
N GLU A 108 -1.67 -9.33 8.54
CA GLU A 108 -0.41 -8.60 8.66
C GLU A 108 0.72 -9.62 8.79
N THR A 109 1.85 -9.40 8.10
CA THR A 109 3.05 -10.23 8.25
C THR A 109 4.14 -9.48 8.99
N VAL A 110 5.15 -10.20 9.47
CA VAL A 110 6.26 -9.61 10.21
C VAL A 110 6.98 -8.55 9.38
N ASN A 111 7.15 -7.37 9.96
CA ASN A 111 7.91 -6.26 9.40
C ASN A 111 9.35 -6.24 9.96
N ASP A 112 10.18 -5.28 9.53
CA ASP A 112 11.60 -5.26 9.92
C ASP A 112 11.82 -4.79 11.38
N TYR A 113 10.77 -4.32 12.07
CA TYR A 113 10.77 -4.16 13.52
C TYR A 113 10.56 -5.48 14.28
N GLY A 114 10.28 -6.59 13.58
CA GLY A 114 9.89 -7.86 14.19
C GLY A 114 8.45 -7.88 14.70
N SER A 115 7.60 -6.97 14.21
CA SER A 115 6.20 -6.80 14.64
C SER A 115 5.21 -7.22 13.56
N LEU A 116 4.01 -7.64 13.98
CA LEU A 116 2.86 -7.95 13.09
C LEU A 116 1.97 -6.72 12.84
N ASN A 117 2.43 -5.51 13.12
CA ASN A 117 1.67 -4.28 12.97
C ASN A 117 2.43 -3.28 12.09
N PHE A 118 1.76 -2.21 11.68
CA PHE A 118 2.41 -1.02 11.16
C PHE A 118 3.46 -0.51 12.16
N GLY A 119 4.69 -0.33 11.69
CA GLY A 119 5.74 0.39 12.36
C GLY A 119 5.97 1.72 11.66
N GLY A 120 5.81 2.82 12.36
CA GLY A 120 5.93 4.17 11.84
C GLY A 120 7.34 4.57 11.43
N ALA A 121 7.48 5.79 10.93
CA ALA A 121 8.78 6.35 10.58
C ALA A 121 9.66 6.55 11.82
N CYS A 122 10.94 6.17 11.72
CA CYS A 122 11.94 6.49 12.74
C CYS A 122 13.35 6.58 12.14
N PRO A 123 13.60 7.54 11.22
CA PRO A 123 14.90 7.67 10.58
C PRO A 123 15.97 8.08 11.61
N PRO A 124 17.28 8.01 11.28
CA PRO A 124 18.32 8.58 12.13
C PRO A 124 18.12 10.10 12.33
N LYS A 125 18.56 10.63 13.48
CA LYS A 125 18.47 12.08 13.75
C LYS A 125 19.39 12.85 12.80
N ALA A 126 18.92 13.99 12.29
CA ALA A 126 19.68 14.86 11.38
C ALA A 126 20.14 14.20 10.06
N ASP A 127 19.62 13.03 9.71
CA ASP A 127 19.76 12.48 8.36
C ASP A 127 18.92 13.28 7.37
N LYS A 128 19.10 13.06 6.06
CA LYS A 128 18.19 13.57 5.03
C LYS A 128 16.76 13.07 5.29
N ALA A 129 15.77 13.71 4.66
CA ALA A 129 14.41 13.16 4.69
C ALA A 129 14.40 11.76 4.02
N HIS A 130 13.82 10.78 4.70
CA HIS A 130 13.57 9.45 4.15
C HIS A 130 12.24 9.43 3.40
N SER A 131 12.18 8.60 2.36
CA SER A 131 10.98 8.33 1.58
C SER A 131 10.23 7.14 2.19
N TYR A 132 8.93 7.27 2.37
CA TYR A 132 8.06 6.18 2.80
C TYR A 132 7.10 5.87 1.67
N VAL A 133 7.30 4.71 1.04
CA VAL A 133 6.64 4.29 -0.19
C VAL A 133 5.45 3.41 0.16
N PHE A 134 4.24 3.97 0.09
CA PHE A 134 2.98 3.27 0.29
C PHE A 134 2.54 2.69 -1.04
N THR A 135 2.35 1.38 -1.13
CA THR A 135 1.91 0.72 -2.36
C THR A 135 0.74 -0.19 -2.08
N VAL A 136 -0.28 -0.12 -2.93
CA VAL A 136 -1.34 -1.13 -3.03
C VAL A 136 -1.14 -1.94 -4.30
N TYR A 137 -1.27 -3.25 -4.18
CA TYR A 137 -1.10 -4.22 -5.26
C TYR A 137 -2.43 -4.91 -5.53
N ALA A 138 -2.84 -4.97 -6.79
CA ALA A 138 -3.96 -5.77 -7.25
C ALA A 138 -3.44 -7.12 -7.76
N LEU A 139 -3.96 -8.21 -7.18
CA LEU A 139 -3.42 -9.57 -7.38
C LEU A 139 -4.42 -10.49 -8.08
N ASP A 140 -3.93 -11.44 -8.88
CA ASP A 140 -4.75 -12.41 -9.64
C ASP A 140 -5.14 -13.68 -8.86
N VAL A 141 -4.78 -13.73 -7.57
CA VAL A 141 -5.06 -14.81 -6.63
C VAL A 141 -5.84 -14.27 -5.43
N GLU A 142 -6.74 -15.09 -4.88
CA GLU A 142 -7.54 -14.70 -3.71
C GLU A 142 -6.72 -14.71 -2.42
N LYS A 143 -5.77 -15.65 -2.32
CA LYS A 143 -4.93 -15.84 -1.14
C LYS A 143 -3.50 -16.18 -1.54
N LEU A 144 -2.54 -15.40 -1.05
CA LEU A 144 -1.13 -15.74 -1.07
C LEU A 144 -0.84 -16.81 -0.02
N GLU A 145 -0.01 -17.79 -0.39
CA GLU A 145 0.46 -18.87 0.48
C GLU A 145 1.56 -18.38 1.42
N VAL A 146 1.21 -17.48 2.33
CA VAL A 146 2.07 -16.90 3.37
C VAL A 146 1.37 -16.92 4.73
N THR A 147 2.14 -16.77 5.80
CA THR A 147 1.65 -16.70 7.17
C THR A 147 2.08 -15.39 7.82
N GLU A 148 1.53 -15.07 9.00
CA GLU A 148 1.96 -13.89 9.78
C GLU A 148 3.49 -13.88 10.05
N LYS A 149 4.13 -15.06 10.07
CA LYS A 149 5.57 -15.20 10.32
C LYS A 149 6.45 -15.18 9.06
N SER A 150 5.85 -15.10 7.87
CA SER A 150 6.59 -15.04 6.61
C SER A 150 7.37 -13.72 6.54
N ASP A 151 8.66 -13.81 6.22
CA ASP A 151 9.51 -12.63 6.11
C ASP A 151 9.11 -11.72 4.94
N SER A 152 9.51 -10.45 5.03
CA SER A 152 9.13 -9.40 4.09
C SER A 152 9.59 -9.67 2.65
N ALA A 153 10.75 -10.31 2.47
CA ALA A 153 11.28 -10.65 1.15
C ALA A 153 10.45 -11.75 0.48
N LEU A 154 10.09 -12.82 1.21
CA LEU A 154 9.18 -13.87 0.73
C LEU A 154 7.81 -13.29 0.38
N VAL A 155 7.25 -12.44 1.24
CA VAL A 155 5.96 -11.78 0.96
C VAL A 155 6.05 -10.93 -0.30
N GLY A 156 7.12 -10.15 -0.45
CA GLY A 156 7.39 -9.37 -1.66
C GLY A 156 7.49 -10.25 -2.90
N TYR A 157 8.17 -11.40 -2.83
CA TYR A 157 8.24 -12.37 -3.93
C TYR A 157 6.86 -12.86 -4.33
N MET A 158 6.04 -13.32 -3.37
CA MET A 158 4.70 -13.84 -3.61
C MET A 158 3.75 -12.77 -4.18
N ILE A 159 3.84 -11.52 -3.72
CA ILE A 159 3.09 -10.39 -4.29
C ILE A 159 3.45 -10.19 -5.77
N ASN A 160 4.75 -10.17 -6.10
CA ASN A 160 5.20 -9.89 -7.46
C ASN A 160 4.88 -11.03 -8.44
N GLN A 161 4.83 -12.29 -7.98
CA GLN A 161 4.40 -13.42 -8.81
C GLN A 161 2.94 -13.30 -9.29
N HIS A 162 2.08 -12.66 -8.49
CA HIS A 162 0.64 -12.55 -8.74
C HIS A 162 0.19 -11.14 -9.14
N LEU A 163 1.14 -10.25 -9.43
CA LEU A 163 0.87 -8.83 -9.66
C LEU A 163 0.17 -8.60 -11.01
N ILE A 164 -1.02 -7.99 -10.97
CA ILE A 164 -1.68 -7.43 -12.15
C ILE A 164 -1.22 -5.98 -12.35
N GLN A 165 -1.43 -5.14 -11.33
CA GLN A 165 -1.06 -3.73 -11.34
C GLN A 165 -0.85 -3.23 -9.91
N LYS A 166 -0.08 -2.15 -9.75
CA LYS A 166 0.09 -1.48 -8.46
C LYS A 166 -0.08 0.03 -8.60
N ALA A 167 -0.45 0.66 -7.49
CA ALA A 167 -0.49 2.10 -7.34
C ALA A 167 0.32 2.50 -6.10
N THR A 168 1.10 3.57 -6.23
CA THR A 168 2.06 3.99 -5.21
C THR A 168 1.90 5.47 -4.88
N MET A 169 2.10 5.80 -3.62
CA MET A 169 2.25 7.17 -3.13
C MET A 169 3.46 7.24 -2.22
N VAL A 170 4.17 8.37 -2.26
CA VAL A 170 5.36 8.62 -1.43
C VAL A 170 5.08 9.76 -0.46
N SER A 171 5.42 9.55 0.80
CA SER A 171 5.45 10.59 1.82
C SER A 171 6.83 10.66 2.44
N TYR A 172 7.29 11.85 2.80
CA TYR A 172 8.62 12.06 3.38
C TYR A 172 8.56 12.27 4.89
N TYR A 173 9.62 11.90 5.61
CA TYR A 173 9.81 12.23 7.02
C TYR A 173 11.28 12.48 7.36
N GLN A 174 11.52 13.42 8.27
CA GLN A 174 12.84 13.76 8.81
C GLN A 174 12.69 14.06 10.31
N ARG A 175 13.73 13.78 11.10
CA ARG A 175 13.79 14.06 12.54
C ARG A 175 14.71 15.21 12.89
#